data_AF-A0A534S6M7-F1
#
_entry.id   AF-A0A534S6M7-F1
#
_cell.length_a   1.000
_cell.length_b   1.000
_cell.length_c   1.000
_cell.angle_alpha   90.00
_cell.angle_beta   90.00
_cell.angle_gamma   90.00
#
_symmetry.space_group_name_H-M   'P 1'
#
loop_
_entity.id
_entity.type
_entity.pdbx_description
1 polymer ?
#
loop_
_entity_poly.entity_id
_entity_poly.type
_entity_poly.pdbx_seq_one_letter_code
_entity_poly.pdbx_strand_id
1 'polypeptide(L)'
;MQQLILAVFLACFALEFITEFILNELNLRYVRARWTEKRLPDFFHGKISSEEYDKSVEYTLAKGRFERWAEIYGRAVMFVVLFSGLFGWFDRLASEFAQRYSLGLYAHGILFCLGVGLVFSVAGLPTGLYSTFGLESKFGFNKTTIRLYVADKLKGLILGLLIGVPFLLIVLWLMDVMGRYWWIWVFGFIVAFQLVMIAIFPTFIAPWFNKFEPLKEGELRDRILALANQIGFKT
;
A
#
# COMPACT_ATOMS: atom_id res chain seq x y z
N MET A 1 -7.38 26.21 20.81
CA MET A 1 -7.46 24.73 20.67
C MET A 1 -6.99 24.24 19.31
N GLN A 2 -7.50 24.77 18.19
CA GLN A 2 -7.08 24.36 16.83
C GLN A 2 -5.57 24.54 16.55
N GLN A 3 -4.98 25.68 16.93
CA GLN A 3 -3.54 25.92 16.74
C GLN A 3 -2.67 24.94 17.55
N LEU A 4 -3.11 24.55 18.75
CA LEU A 4 -2.41 23.56 19.57
C LEU A 4 -2.46 22.18 18.92
N ILE A 5 -3.63 21.75 18.43
CA ILE A 5 -3.79 20.48 17.72
C ILE A 5 -2.89 20.44 16.48
N LEU A 6 -2.87 21.52 15.69
CA LEU A 6 -2.02 21.63 14.52
C LEU A 6 -0.53 21.58 14.89
N ALA A 7 -0.11 22.30 15.94
CA ALA A 7 1.28 22.30 16.40
C ALA A 7 1.71 20.90 16.88
N VAL A 8 0.86 20.20 17.65
CA VAL A 8 1.13 18.83 18.10
C VAL A 8 1.22 17.89 16.90
N PHE A 9 0.28 17.98 15.95
CA PHE A 9 0.31 17.18 14.72
C PHE A 9 1.61 17.40 13.94
N LEU A 10 2.01 18.65 13.71
CA LEU A 10 3.24 18.98 12.99
C LEU A 10 4.49 18.51 13.74
N ALA A 11 4.51 18.60 15.07
CA ALA A 11 5.62 18.12 15.89
C ALA A 11 5.75 16.58 15.82
N CYS A 12 4.64 15.85 15.97
CA CYS A 12 4.63 14.39 15.84
C CYS A 12 5.03 13.96 14.43
N PHE A 13 4.49 14.63 13.40
CA PHE A 13 4.83 14.36 12.01
C PHE A 13 6.32 14.61 11.71
N ALA A 14 6.88 15.70 12.22
CA ALA A 14 8.30 16.00 12.05
C ALA A 14 9.18 15.00 12.80
N LEU A 15 8.79 14.59 14.01
CA LEU A 15 9.52 13.59 14.79
C LEU A 15 9.55 12.23 14.08
N GLU A 16 8.39 11.78 13.60
CA GLU A 16 8.28 10.55 12.79
C GLU A 16 9.18 10.65 11.54
N PHE A 17 9.08 11.74 10.77
CA PHE A 17 9.92 11.95 9.58
C PHE A 17 11.41 11.88 9.87
N ILE A 18 11.86 12.63 10.87
CA ILE A 18 13.27 12.70 11.24
C ILE A 18 13.75 11.32 11.68
N THR A 19 12.94 10.58 12.43
CA THR A 19 13.28 9.24 12.89
C THR A 19 13.45 8.27 11.72
N GLU A 20 12.47 8.19 10.81
CA GLU A 20 12.55 7.33 9.62
C GLU A 20 13.72 7.70 8.72
N PHE A 21 13.93 8.99 8.49
CA PHE A 21 15.04 9.50 7.69
C PHE A 21 16.40 9.11 8.28
N ILE A 22 16.57 9.28 9.60
CA ILE A 22 17.81 8.91 10.30
C ILE A 22 18.03 7.40 10.22
N LEU A 23 17.01 6.57 10.48
CA LEU A 23 17.11 5.11 10.41
C LEU A 23 17.50 4.64 9.00
N ASN A 24 16.89 5.21 7.96
CA ASN A 24 17.23 4.92 6.58
C ASN A 24 18.68 5.31 6.26
N GLU A 25 19.14 6.48 6.72
CA GLU A 25 20.52 6.94 6.51
C GLU A 25 21.54 6.09 7.27
N LEU A 26 21.25 5.71 8.52
CA LEU A 26 22.11 4.82 9.31
C LEU A 26 22.26 3.46 8.63
N ASN A 27 21.16 2.89 8.13
CA ASN A 27 21.19 1.62 7.41
C ASN A 27 22.04 1.72 6.13
N LEU A 28 21.83 2.75 5.31
CA LEU A 28 22.58 2.92 4.06
C LEU A 28 24.07 3.21 4.29
N ARG A 29 24.40 3.95 5.36
CA ARG A 29 25.79 4.17 5.78
C ARG A 29 26.45 2.87 6.21
N TYR A 30 25.76 2.07 7.01
CA TYR A 30 26.28 0.78 7.48
C TYR A 30 26.59 -0.15 6.29
N VAL A 31 25.64 -0.29 5.36
CA VAL A 31 25.81 -1.09 4.14
C VAL A 31 26.99 -0.58 3.31
N ARG A 32 27.12 0.73 3.11
CA ARG A 32 28.22 1.33 2.33
C ARG A 32 29.58 1.14 2.99
N ALA A 33 29.67 1.30 4.31
CA ALA A 33 30.90 1.09 5.06
C ALA A 33 31.39 -0.35 4.93
N ARG A 34 30.48 -1.33 5.15
CA ARG A 34 30.79 -2.76 4.99
C ARG A 34 31.17 -3.16 3.58
N TRP A 35 30.55 -2.53 2.58
CA TRP A 35 30.91 -2.77 1.19
C TRP A 35 32.31 -2.27 0.85
N THR A 36 32.69 -1.09 1.38
CA THR A 36 34.03 -0.51 1.19
C THR A 36 35.12 -1.38 1.80
N GLU A 37 34.84 -2.02 2.94
CA GLU A 37 35.73 -2.99 3.58
C GLU A 37 35.94 -4.26 2.74
N LYS A 38 35.18 -4.47 1.65
CA LYS A 38 35.12 -5.70 0.84
C LYS A 38 35.00 -6.97 1.68
N ARG A 39 34.44 -6.85 2.88
CA ARG A 39 34.34 -7.93 3.84
C ARG A 39 33.03 -8.65 3.59
N LEU A 40 33.09 -9.76 2.86
CA LEU A 40 31.99 -10.71 2.82
C LEU A 40 31.79 -11.25 4.25
N PRO A 41 30.60 -11.12 4.86
CA PRO A 41 30.36 -11.71 6.18
C PRO A 41 30.60 -13.21 6.16
N ASP A 42 31.18 -13.74 7.24
CA ASP A 42 31.68 -15.12 7.27
C ASP A 42 30.60 -16.16 6.91
N PHE A 43 29.35 -15.86 7.27
CA PHE A 43 28.17 -16.68 6.97
C PHE A 43 27.89 -16.90 5.48
N PHE A 44 28.33 -15.98 4.61
CA PHE A 44 28.11 -16.01 3.16
C PHE A 44 29.24 -16.66 2.37
N HIS A 45 30.39 -16.95 3.00
CA HIS A 45 31.48 -17.65 2.33
C HIS A 45 31.02 -19.00 1.77
N GLY A 46 31.30 -19.22 0.48
CA GLY A 46 30.94 -20.45 -0.22
C GLY A 46 29.46 -20.61 -0.55
N LYS A 47 28.58 -19.67 -0.16
CA LYS A 47 27.15 -19.68 -0.50
C LYS A 47 26.76 -18.67 -1.57
N ILE A 48 27.48 -17.55 -1.62
CA ILE A 48 27.21 -16.44 -2.55
C ILE A 48 28.54 -16.02 -3.18
N SER A 49 28.53 -15.74 -4.49
CA SER A 49 29.70 -15.18 -5.17
C SER A 49 29.91 -13.71 -4.80
N SER A 50 31.14 -13.21 -4.94
CA SER A 50 31.43 -11.79 -4.69
C SER A 50 30.61 -10.87 -5.59
N GLU A 51 30.37 -11.27 -6.84
CA GLU A 51 29.60 -10.48 -7.81
C GLU A 51 28.11 -10.38 -7.43
N GLU A 52 27.52 -11.48 -6.97
CA GLU A 52 26.13 -11.48 -6.47
C GLU A 52 25.99 -10.63 -5.21
N TYR A 53 27.00 -10.69 -4.32
CA TYR A 53 27.03 -9.83 -3.14
C TYR A 53 27.09 -8.34 -3.53
N ASP A 54 27.99 -7.96 -4.44
CA ASP A 54 28.11 -6.58 -4.92
C ASP A 54 26.80 -6.09 -5.56
N LYS A 55 26.17 -6.90 -6.41
CA LYS A 55 24.85 -6.58 -6.99
C LYS A 55 23.77 -6.39 -5.91
N SER A 56 23.77 -7.22 -4.86
CA SER A 56 22.81 -7.10 -3.76
C SER A 56 22.98 -5.80 -2.97
N VAL A 57 24.24 -5.37 -2.77
CA VAL A 57 24.56 -4.11 -2.10
C VAL A 57 24.13 -2.93 -2.97
N GLU A 58 24.46 -2.94 -4.26
CA GLU A 58 24.06 -1.89 -5.19
C GLU A 58 22.54 -1.73 -5.25
N TYR A 59 21.80 -2.83 -5.30
CA TYR A 59 20.34 -2.83 -5.23
C TYR A 59 19.85 -2.22 -3.93
N THR A 60 20.38 -2.65 -2.79
CA THR A 60 20.01 -2.12 -1.47
C THR A 60 20.22 -0.62 -1.37
N LEU A 61 21.37 -0.12 -1.87
CA LEU A 61 21.70 1.31 -1.87
C LEU A 61 20.84 2.11 -2.86
N ALA A 62 20.50 1.56 -4.02
CA ALA A 62 19.61 2.20 -4.98
C ALA A 62 18.18 2.27 -4.46
N LYS A 63 17.68 1.17 -3.90
CA LYS A 63 16.34 1.07 -3.32
C LYS A 63 16.15 2.00 -2.14
N GLY A 64 17.05 1.97 -1.15
CA GLY A 64 16.90 2.84 0.02
C GLY A 64 16.98 4.34 -0.32
N ARG A 65 17.77 4.73 -1.33
CA ARG A 65 17.78 6.12 -1.83
C ARG A 65 16.45 6.50 -2.48
N PHE A 66 15.89 5.59 -3.30
CA PHE A 66 14.61 5.82 -3.94
C PHE A 66 13.46 5.88 -2.92
N GLU A 67 13.41 4.97 -1.95
CA GLU A 67 12.40 4.95 -0.88
C GLU A 67 12.37 6.28 -0.13
N ARG A 68 13.55 6.79 0.26
CA ARG A 68 13.67 8.12 0.89
C ARG A 68 13.11 9.25 0.02
N TRP A 69 13.45 9.27 -1.27
CA TRP A 69 12.92 10.26 -2.20
C TRP A 69 11.40 10.15 -2.36
N ALA A 70 10.88 8.93 -2.48
CA ALA A 70 9.45 8.66 -2.60
C ALA A 70 8.68 9.09 -1.34
N GLU A 71 9.29 8.90 -0.17
CA GLU A 71 8.75 9.34 1.12
C GLU A 71 8.69 10.87 1.22
N ILE A 72 9.78 11.57 0.91
CA ILE A 72 9.81 13.05 0.86
C ILE A 72 8.75 13.58 -0.11
N TYR A 73 8.66 12.98 -1.29
CA TYR A 73 7.65 13.32 -2.28
C TYR A 73 6.23 13.11 -1.74
N GLY A 74 5.93 11.95 -1.14
CA GLY A 74 4.62 11.63 -0.58
C GLY A 74 4.21 12.59 0.54
N ARG A 75 5.14 12.95 1.42
CA ARG A 75 4.94 13.95 2.48
C ARG A 75 4.68 15.35 1.90
N ALA A 76 5.43 15.75 0.87
CA ALA A 76 5.21 17.02 0.18
C ALA A 76 3.83 17.07 -0.48
N VAL A 77 3.42 16.00 -1.18
CA VAL A 77 2.07 15.86 -1.75
C VAL A 77 1.01 15.99 -0.65
N MET A 78 1.18 15.29 0.47
CA MET A 78 0.25 15.35 1.59
C MET A 78 0.08 16.79 2.11
N PHE A 79 1.19 17.52 2.31
CA PHE A 79 1.13 18.92 2.74
C PHE A 79 0.48 19.82 1.71
N VAL A 80 0.79 19.66 0.43
CA VAL A 80 0.13 20.40 -0.64
C VAL A 80 -1.37 20.15 -0.62
N VAL A 81 -1.81 18.88 -0.53
CA VAL A 81 -3.24 18.53 -0.47
C VAL A 81 -3.91 19.14 0.77
N LEU A 82 -3.27 19.06 1.94
CA LEU A 82 -3.82 19.55 3.20
C LEU A 82 -3.96 21.08 3.23
N PHE A 83 -2.95 21.81 2.74
CA PHE A 83 -2.88 23.27 2.87
C PHE A 83 -3.34 24.05 1.64
N SER A 84 -3.48 23.42 0.46
CA SER A 84 -3.96 24.09 -0.77
C SER A 84 -5.46 24.40 -0.77
N GLY A 85 -6.21 23.92 0.23
CA GLY A 85 -7.67 24.01 0.24
C GLY A 85 -8.36 23.01 -0.70
N LEU A 86 -7.62 22.04 -1.23
CA LEU A 86 -8.13 21.02 -2.15
C LEU A 86 -9.30 20.23 -1.56
N PHE A 87 -9.26 19.91 -0.26
CA PHE A 87 -10.40 19.26 0.41
C PHE A 87 -11.67 20.11 0.36
N GLY A 88 -11.58 21.41 0.63
CA GLY A 88 -12.74 22.30 0.55
C GLY A 88 -13.25 22.45 -0.89
N TRP A 89 -12.36 22.39 -1.89
CA TRP A 89 -12.77 22.36 -3.30
C TRP A 89 -13.50 21.07 -3.66
N PHE A 90 -12.97 19.91 -3.24
CA PHE A 90 -13.63 18.61 -3.47
C PHE A 90 -14.97 18.47 -2.76
N ASP A 91 -15.07 18.96 -1.52
CA ASP A 91 -16.34 18.98 -0.77
C ASP A 91 -17.42 19.74 -1.53
N ARG A 92 -17.11 20.96 -2.03
CA ARG A 92 -18.06 21.72 -2.87
C ARG A 92 -18.43 20.97 -4.14
N LEU A 93 -17.44 20.44 -4.87
CA LEU A 93 -17.68 19.71 -6.10
C LEU A 93 -18.55 18.47 -5.87
N ALA A 94 -18.27 17.71 -4.81
CA ALA A 94 -19.02 16.51 -4.46
C ALA A 94 -20.45 16.84 -4.02
N SER A 95 -20.64 17.94 -3.28
CA SER A 95 -21.96 18.45 -2.89
C SER A 95 -22.78 18.91 -4.10
N GLU A 96 -22.19 19.71 -5.00
CA GLU A 96 -22.86 20.17 -6.23
C GLU A 96 -23.26 18.99 -7.12
N PHE A 97 -22.38 18.01 -7.27
CA PHE A 97 -22.66 16.82 -8.06
C PHE A 97 -23.78 15.97 -7.42
N ALA A 98 -23.72 15.73 -6.11
CA ALA A 98 -24.75 15.00 -5.39
C ALA A 98 -26.13 15.66 -5.53
N GLN A 99 -26.20 16.98 -5.37
CA GLN A 99 -27.45 17.74 -5.50
C GLN A 99 -27.97 17.74 -6.94
N ARG A 100 -27.10 17.99 -7.93
CA ARG A 100 -27.48 18.06 -9.35
C ARG A 100 -28.10 16.77 -9.87
N TYR A 101 -27.60 15.63 -9.42
CA TYR A 101 -28.10 14.31 -9.82
C TYR A 101 -29.09 13.71 -8.81
N SER A 102 -29.49 14.48 -7.77
CA SER A 102 -30.36 14.02 -6.68
C SER A 102 -29.90 12.67 -6.10
N LEU A 103 -28.59 12.51 -5.94
CA LEU A 103 -28.00 11.32 -5.37
C LEU A 103 -28.34 11.29 -3.87
N GLY A 104 -28.63 10.10 -3.35
CA GLY A 104 -29.13 9.91 -1.98
C GLY A 104 -28.26 10.54 -0.88
N LEU A 105 -28.80 10.58 0.35
CA LEU A 105 -28.26 11.33 1.49
C LEU A 105 -26.74 11.15 1.73
N TYR A 106 -26.19 9.96 1.50
CA TYR A 106 -24.78 9.63 1.76
C TYR A 106 -23.86 9.83 0.55
N ALA A 107 -24.40 10.15 -0.63
CA ALA A 107 -23.64 10.24 -1.87
C ALA A 107 -22.54 11.31 -1.82
N HIS A 108 -22.80 12.44 -1.15
CA HIS A 108 -21.81 13.49 -0.96
C HIS A 108 -20.56 12.94 -0.24
N GLY A 109 -20.72 12.29 0.91
CA GLY A 109 -19.60 11.73 1.67
C GLY A 109 -18.84 10.66 0.90
N ILE A 110 -19.54 9.80 0.15
CA ILE A 110 -18.91 8.77 -0.70
C ILE A 110 -18.08 9.43 -1.81
N LEU A 111 -18.65 10.40 -2.53
CA LEU A 111 -17.95 11.11 -3.61
C LEU A 111 -16.73 11.88 -3.09
N PHE A 112 -16.84 12.50 -1.92
CA PHE A 112 -15.71 13.16 -1.26
C PHE A 112 -14.58 12.17 -0.97
N CYS A 113 -14.88 11.04 -0.30
CA CYS A 113 -13.89 10.01 0.01
C CYS A 113 -13.23 9.43 -1.24
N LEU A 114 -14.02 9.15 -2.28
CA LEU A 114 -13.52 8.64 -3.55
C LEU A 114 -12.64 9.66 -4.29
N GLY A 115 -13.05 10.93 -4.32
CA GLY A 115 -12.28 12.00 -4.95
C GLY A 115 -10.92 12.20 -4.28
N VAL A 116 -10.91 12.26 -2.95
CA VAL A 116 -9.67 12.34 -2.17
C VAL A 116 -8.79 11.11 -2.40
N GLY A 117 -9.37 9.90 -2.36
CA GLY A 117 -8.64 8.66 -2.64
C GLY A 117 -8.03 8.64 -4.04
N LEU A 118 -8.76 9.14 -5.04
CA LEU A 118 -8.28 9.24 -6.41
C LEU A 118 -7.09 10.21 -6.54
N VAL A 119 -7.13 11.35 -5.85
CA VAL A 119 -6.00 12.29 -5.83
C VAL A 119 -4.73 11.63 -5.32
N PHE A 120 -4.80 10.95 -4.17
CA PHE A 120 -3.65 10.24 -3.64
C PHE A 120 -3.21 9.07 -4.53
N SER A 121 -4.15 8.35 -5.14
CA SER A 121 -3.83 7.29 -6.09
C SER A 121 -3.09 7.80 -7.32
N VAL A 122 -3.51 8.95 -7.87
CA VAL A 122 -2.86 9.59 -9.03
C VAL A 122 -1.50 10.15 -8.63
N ALA A 123 -1.41 10.84 -7.49
CA ALA A 123 -0.15 11.36 -6.98
C ALA A 123 0.86 10.26 -6.66
N GLY A 124 0.42 9.03 -6.34
CA GLY A 124 1.31 7.88 -6.16
C GLY A 124 1.81 7.24 -7.46
N LEU A 125 1.27 7.61 -8.64
CA LEU A 125 1.67 6.98 -9.90
C LEU A 125 3.14 7.23 -10.29
N PRO A 126 3.72 8.45 -10.17
CA PRO A 126 5.10 8.69 -10.55
C PRO A 126 6.11 7.83 -9.78
N THR A 127 5.94 7.70 -8.46
CA THR A 127 6.82 6.87 -7.63
C THR A 127 6.62 5.38 -7.94
N GLY A 128 5.38 4.92 -8.11
CA GLY A 128 5.10 3.53 -8.49
C GLY A 128 5.67 3.13 -9.86
N LEU A 129 5.57 4.03 -10.84
CA LEU A 129 6.14 3.83 -12.18
C LEU A 129 7.67 3.80 -12.14
N TYR A 130 8.31 4.72 -11.43
CA TYR A 130 9.76 4.72 -11.30
C TYR A 130 10.27 3.50 -10.54
N SER A 131 9.58 3.08 -9.49
CA SER A 131 9.91 1.85 -8.76
C SER A 131 9.90 0.64 -9.70
N THR A 132 8.82 0.44 -10.45
CA THR A 132 8.65 -0.74 -11.31
C THR A 132 9.54 -0.69 -12.55
N PHE A 133 9.46 0.40 -13.32
CA PHE A 133 10.08 0.50 -14.64
C PHE A 133 11.46 1.12 -14.65
N GLY A 134 11.85 1.83 -13.58
CA GLY A 134 13.17 2.41 -13.39
C GLY A 134 14.05 1.51 -12.51
N LEU A 135 13.72 1.44 -11.22
CA LEU A 135 14.53 0.73 -10.23
C LEU A 135 14.54 -0.78 -10.46
N GLU A 136 13.38 -1.45 -10.44
CA GLU A 136 13.31 -2.91 -10.56
C GLU A 136 13.75 -3.39 -11.95
N SER A 137 13.48 -2.62 -13.01
CA SER A 137 14.00 -2.92 -14.36
C SER A 137 15.52 -2.86 -14.42
N LYS A 138 16.16 -1.88 -13.75
CA LYS A 138 17.63 -1.74 -13.75
C LYS A 138 18.34 -2.97 -13.19
N PHE A 139 17.73 -3.64 -12.21
CA PHE A 139 18.26 -4.85 -11.58
C PHE A 139 17.70 -6.16 -12.16
N GLY A 140 16.89 -6.10 -13.23
CA GLY A 140 16.36 -7.28 -13.91
C GLY A 140 15.22 -8.00 -13.18
N PHE A 141 14.73 -7.43 -12.08
CA PHE A 141 13.61 -7.97 -11.29
C PHE A 141 12.25 -7.71 -11.91
N ASN A 142 12.10 -6.62 -12.68
CA ASN A 142 10.83 -6.32 -13.32
C ASN A 142 10.48 -7.35 -14.40
N LYS A 143 9.35 -8.05 -14.22
CA LYS A 143 8.73 -8.95 -15.21
C LYS A 143 7.39 -8.41 -15.73
N THR A 144 7.03 -7.19 -15.36
CA THR A 144 5.75 -6.55 -15.67
C THR A 144 5.89 -5.65 -16.89
N THR A 145 4.89 -5.65 -17.76
CA THR A 145 4.78 -4.72 -18.90
C THR A 145 3.92 -3.51 -18.54
N ILE A 146 4.08 -2.40 -19.25
CA ILE A 146 3.25 -1.20 -19.05
C ILE A 146 1.75 -1.53 -19.21
N ARG A 147 1.41 -2.37 -20.19
CA ARG A 147 0.03 -2.82 -20.41
C ARG A 147 -0.53 -3.57 -19.20
N LEU A 148 0.24 -4.50 -18.64
CA LEU A 148 -0.16 -5.25 -17.45
C LEU A 148 -0.29 -4.33 -16.24
N TYR A 149 0.67 -3.43 -16.03
CA TYR A 149 0.64 -2.45 -14.95
C TYR A 149 -0.62 -1.57 -14.97
N VAL A 150 -0.97 -1.01 -16.13
CA VAL A 150 -2.18 -0.19 -16.28
C VAL A 150 -3.44 -1.03 -16.11
N ALA A 151 -3.48 -2.24 -16.67
CA ALA A 151 -4.61 -3.15 -16.50
C ALA A 151 -4.85 -3.48 -15.02
N ASP A 152 -3.80 -3.77 -14.26
CA ASP A 152 -3.93 -4.08 -12.83
C ASP A 152 -4.34 -2.87 -12.00
N LYS A 153 -3.88 -1.65 -12.35
CA LYS A 153 -4.38 -0.42 -11.72
C LYS A 153 -5.86 -0.18 -11.99
N LEU A 154 -6.33 -0.44 -13.20
CA LEU A 154 -7.75 -0.31 -13.55
C LEU A 154 -8.60 -1.38 -12.85
N LYS A 155 -8.16 -2.65 -12.82
CA LYS A 155 -8.83 -3.71 -12.05
C LYS A 155 -8.91 -3.36 -10.57
N GLY A 156 -7.81 -2.87 -10.00
CA GLY A 156 -7.75 -2.41 -8.61
C GLY A 156 -8.71 -1.27 -8.33
N LEU A 157 -8.81 -0.29 -9.23
CA LEU A 157 -9.76 0.82 -9.12
C LEU A 157 -11.21 0.31 -9.16
N ILE A 158 -11.55 -0.55 -10.13
CA ILE A 158 -12.90 -1.12 -10.26
C ILE A 158 -13.28 -1.91 -9.00
N LEU A 159 -12.38 -2.77 -8.51
CA LEU A 159 -12.63 -3.55 -7.31
C LEU A 159 -12.73 -2.65 -6.06
N GLY A 160 -11.87 -1.65 -5.96
CA GLY A 160 -11.89 -0.65 -4.90
C GLY A 160 -13.21 0.13 -4.88
N LEU A 161 -13.77 0.47 -6.04
CA LEU A 161 -15.09 1.09 -6.13
C LEU A 161 -16.22 0.12 -5.76
N LEU A 162 -16.17 -1.11 -6.29
CA LEU A 162 -17.21 -2.13 -6.07
C LEU A 162 -17.33 -2.50 -4.59
N ILE A 163 -16.22 -2.58 -3.88
CA ILE A 163 -16.17 -2.92 -2.45
C ILE A 163 -16.29 -1.65 -1.59
N GLY A 164 -15.57 -0.60 -1.94
CA GLY A 164 -15.46 0.62 -1.15
C GLY A 164 -16.74 1.44 -1.10
N VAL A 165 -17.50 1.51 -2.19
CA VAL A 165 -18.77 2.27 -2.21
C VAL A 165 -19.82 1.67 -1.27
N PRO A 166 -20.15 0.36 -1.35
CA PRO A 166 -21.06 -0.27 -0.39
C PRO A 166 -20.54 -0.19 1.05
N PHE A 167 -19.24 -0.36 1.25
CA PHE A 167 -18.62 -0.25 2.57
C PHE A 167 -18.82 1.16 3.16
N LEU A 168 -18.49 2.21 2.42
CA LEU A 168 -18.68 3.60 2.86
C LEU A 168 -20.16 3.92 3.08
N LEU A 169 -21.04 3.41 2.23
CA LEU A 169 -22.48 3.59 2.39
C LEU A 169 -22.96 3.04 3.74
N ILE A 170 -22.57 1.80 4.08
CA ILE A 170 -22.97 1.18 5.36
C ILE A 170 -22.37 1.95 6.54
N VAL A 171 -21.10 2.35 6.46
CA VAL A 171 -20.45 3.12 7.54
C VAL A 171 -21.17 4.44 7.77
N LEU A 172 -21.42 5.22 6.71
CA LEU A 172 -22.11 6.52 6.82
C LEU A 172 -23.55 6.36 7.29
N TRP A 173 -24.25 5.32 6.85
CA TRP A 173 -25.59 4.99 7.32
C TRP A 173 -25.62 4.62 8.80
N LEU A 174 -24.66 3.82 9.28
CA LEU A 174 -24.53 3.49 10.70
C LEU A 174 -24.23 4.74 11.54
N MET A 175 -23.39 5.65 11.02
CA MET A 175 -23.10 6.92 11.68
C MET A 175 -24.35 7.79 11.86
N ASP A 176 -25.24 7.78 10.87
CA ASP A 176 -26.46 8.59 10.87
C ASP A 176 -27.55 8.02 11.80
N VAL A 177 -27.75 6.70 11.78
CA VAL A 177 -28.91 6.07 12.46
C VAL A 177 -28.63 5.65 13.90
N MET A 178 -27.37 5.33 14.26
CA MET A 178 -27.06 4.66 15.54
C MET A 178 -26.80 5.62 16.72
N GLY A 179 -27.00 6.92 16.52
CA GLY A 179 -26.92 7.94 17.57
C GLY A 179 -25.55 8.00 18.26
N ARG A 180 -25.50 8.25 19.58
CA ARG A 180 -24.25 8.46 20.34
C ARG A 180 -23.27 7.28 20.27
N TYR A 181 -23.76 6.05 20.10
CA TYR A 181 -22.96 4.83 20.11
C TYR A 181 -22.66 4.28 18.71
N TRP A 182 -22.81 5.11 17.66
CA TRP A 182 -22.57 4.70 16.27
C TRP A 182 -21.20 4.04 16.05
N TRP A 183 -20.18 4.49 16.77
CA TRP A 183 -18.81 4.01 16.62
C TRP A 183 -18.66 2.54 17.03
N ILE A 184 -19.48 2.04 17.97
CA ILE A 184 -19.48 0.60 18.36
C ILE A 184 -20.02 -0.24 17.21
N TRP A 185 -21.08 0.23 16.56
CA TRP A 185 -21.69 -0.46 15.42
C TRP A 185 -20.80 -0.45 14.20
N VAL A 186 -20.18 0.70 13.89
CA VAL A 186 -19.19 0.80 12.81
C VAL A 186 -17.99 -0.10 13.11
N PHE A 187 -17.50 -0.13 14.34
CA PHE A 187 -16.43 -1.04 14.75
C PHE A 187 -16.81 -2.51 14.52
N GLY A 188 -17.98 -2.94 15.00
CA GLY A 188 -18.47 -4.31 14.79
C GLY A 188 -18.63 -4.66 13.31
N PHE A 189 -19.14 -3.73 12.51
CA PHE A 189 -19.21 -3.89 11.06
C PHE A 189 -17.83 -4.03 10.41
N ILE A 190 -16.86 -3.20 10.78
CA ILE A 190 -15.48 -3.27 10.25
C ILE A 190 -14.85 -4.62 10.59
N VAL A 191 -14.99 -5.09 11.83
CA VAL A 191 -14.47 -6.40 12.26
C VAL A 191 -15.13 -7.53 11.46
N ALA A 192 -16.45 -7.54 11.34
CA ALA A 192 -17.18 -8.55 10.57
C ALA A 192 -16.76 -8.52 9.09
N PHE A 193 -16.68 -7.33 8.50
CA PHE A 193 -16.22 -7.13 7.12
C PHE A 193 -14.80 -7.65 6.93
N GLN A 194 -13.88 -7.37 7.85
CA GLN A 194 -12.49 -7.86 7.79
C GLN A 194 -12.42 -9.39 7.86
N LEU A 195 -13.20 -10.02 8.73
CA LEU A 195 -13.28 -11.49 8.81
C LEU A 195 -13.79 -12.11 7.51
N VAL A 196 -14.83 -11.52 6.91
CA VAL A 196 -15.35 -11.93 5.59
C VAL A 196 -14.27 -11.76 4.51
N MET A 197 -13.55 -10.63 4.51
CA MET A 197 -12.50 -10.35 3.54
C MET A 197 -11.31 -11.31 3.64
N ILE A 198 -10.97 -11.83 4.83
CA ILE A 198 -9.94 -12.87 4.98
C ILE A 198 -10.28 -14.12 4.16
N ALA A 199 -11.55 -14.49 4.08
CA ALA A 199 -12.01 -15.64 3.29
C ALA A 199 -12.19 -15.30 1.79
N ILE A 200 -12.74 -14.12 1.48
CA ILE A 200 -13.03 -13.69 0.09
C ILE A 200 -11.75 -13.34 -0.68
N PHE A 201 -10.77 -12.74 -0.01
CA PHE A 201 -9.58 -12.23 -0.67
C PHE A 201 -8.80 -13.30 -1.47
N PRO A 202 -8.38 -14.44 -0.86
CA PRO A 202 -7.61 -15.44 -1.60
C PRO A 202 -8.44 -16.17 -2.67
N THR A 203 -9.75 -16.32 -2.47
CA THR A 203 -10.62 -17.14 -3.33
C THR A 203 -11.21 -16.38 -4.52
N PHE A 204 -11.57 -15.10 -4.34
CA PHE A 204 -12.23 -14.31 -5.38
C PHE A 204 -11.40 -13.13 -5.87
N ILE A 205 -10.65 -12.45 -4.99
CA ILE A 205 -9.93 -11.22 -5.34
C ILE A 205 -8.57 -11.54 -5.95
N ALA A 206 -7.76 -12.35 -5.27
CA ALA A 206 -6.41 -12.68 -5.72
C ALA A 206 -6.38 -13.28 -7.15
N PRO A 207 -7.34 -14.14 -7.56
CA PRO A 207 -7.36 -14.71 -8.93
C PRO A 207 -7.58 -13.70 -10.06
N TRP A 208 -8.10 -12.50 -9.77
CA TRP A 208 -8.24 -11.44 -10.78
C TRP A 208 -6.89 -10.82 -11.19
N PHE A 209 -5.92 -10.89 -10.28
CA PHE A 209 -4.57 -10.35 -10.45
C PHE A 209 -3.55 -11.43 -10.80
N ASN A 210 -3.75 -12.65 -10.32
CA ASN A 210 -2.78 -13.72 -10.42
C ASN A 210 -3.39 -14.99 -11.02
N LYS A 211 -2.59 -15.72 -11.81
CA LYS A 211 -2.97 -17.04 -12.30
C LYS A 211 -2.59 -18.08 -11.25
N PHE A 212 -3.59 -18.76 -10.70
CA PHE A 212 -3.39 -19.91 -9.82
C PHE A 212 -3.43 -21.19 -10.64
N GLU A 213 -2.37 -21.98 -10.57
CA GLU A 213 -2.29 -23.31 -11.19
C GLU A 213 -2.05 -24.36 -10.10
N PRO A 214 -2.73 -25.53 -10.16
CA PRO A 214 -2.45 -26.62 -9.24
C PRO A 214 -0.98 -27.05 -9.31
N LEU A 215 -0.41 -27.41 -8.16
CA LEU A 215 0.94 -27.96 -8.11
C LEU A 215 0.98 -29.26 -8.92
N LYS A 216 1.92 -29.34 -9.87
CA LYS A 216 2.08 -30.50 -10.74
C LYS A 216 2.43 -31.74 -9.93
N GLU A 217 1.97 -32.89 -10.43
CA GLU A 217 2.36 -34.20 -9.91
C GLU A 217 3.88 -34.39 -9.96
N GLY A 218 4.45 -34.98 -8.91
CA GLY A 218 5.87 -35.30 -8.83
C GLY A 218 6.43 -35.22 -7.41
N GLU A 219 7.74 -35.47 -7.31
CA GLU A 219 8.45 -35.63 -6.02
C GLU A 219 8.22 -34.46 -5.05
N LEU A 220 8.22 -33.21 -5.56
CA LEU A 220 8.01 -32.04 -4.71
C LEU A 220 6.60 -32.03 -4.09
N ARG A 221 5.56 -32.36 -4.87
CA ARG A 221 4.18 -32.44 -4.38
C ARG A 221 4.07 -33.50 -3.31
N ASP A 222 4.61 -34.69 -3.58
CA ASP A 222 4.53 -35.83 -2.67
C ASP A 222 5.23 -35.54 -1.34
N ARG A 223 6.41 -34.90 -1.40
CA ARG A 223 7.16 -34.49 -0.20
C ARG A 223 6.41 -33.44 0.62
N ILE A 224 5.75 -32.48 -0.02
CA ILE A 224 4.93 -31.47 0.67
C ILE A 224 3.72 -32.14 1.35
N LEU A 225 3.00 -33.01 0.63
CA LEU A 225 1.84 -33.72 1.17
C LEU A 225 2.23 -34.66 2.32
N ALA A 226 3.37 -35.36 2.20
CA ALA A 226 3.90 -36.20 3.26
C ALA A 226 4.23 -35.37 4.52
N LEU A 227 4.89 -34.22 4.36
CA LEU A 227 5.19 -33.33 5.48
C LEU A 227 3.91 -32.79 6.13
N ALA A 228 2.93 -32.37 5.33
CA ALA A 228 1.65 -31.87 5.84
C ALA A 228 0.91 -32.94 6.66
N ASN A 229 0.89 -34.19 6.17
CA ASN A 229 0.33 -35.31 6.90
C ASN A 229 1.08 -35.60 8.21
N GLN A 230 2.41 -35.51 8.23
CA GLN A 230 3.22 -35.72 9.44
C GLN A 230 2.90 -34.73 10.55
N ILE A 231 2.60 -33.48 10.20
CA ILE A 231 2.27 -32.42 11.17
C ILE A 231 0.76 -32.27 11.42
N GLY A 232 -0.07 -33.15 10.85
CA GLY A 232 -1.52 -33.09 10.98
C GLY A 232 -2.17 -31.89 10.28
N PHE A 233 -1.48 -31.27 9.31
CA PHE A 233 -2.02 -30.19 8.51
C PHE A 233 -2.95 -30.76 7.45
N LYS A 234 -4.22 -30.34 7.46
CA LYS A 234 -5.22 -30.81 6.50
C LYS A 234 -4.96 -30.18 5.12
N THR A 235 -4.44 -30.99 4.21
CA THR A 235 -4.26 -30.68 2.78
C THR A 235 -5.52 -30.88 1.96
#